data_AF-A0AAX1MEV0-F1
#
_entry.id   AF-A0AAX1MEV0-F1
#
_cell.length_a   1.000
_cell.length_b   1.000
_cell.length_c   1.000
_cell.angle_alpha   90.00
_cell.angle_beta   90.00
_cell.angle_gamma   90.00
#
_symmetry.space_group_name_H-M   'P 1'
#
loop_
_entity.id
_entity.type
_entity.pdbx_description
1 polymer ?
#
loop_
_entity_poly.entity_id
_entity_poly.type
_entity_poly.pdbx_seq_one_letter_code
_entity_poly.pdbx_strand_id
1 'polypeptide(L)'
;MKLIYQLKIGDFAPTESTRSFTQEGYLKCVNVRLAKAPQVRQYYAYEFPSLEGYTADQTINVYTPAEELFRPESLASFNKVDATDYHPPKNEINASNWKDYHIGYCENVRQESDYLIGDLLIKDKISIDLIQSNERIEMSLGYAAVLVLESGTAPDGTPYQAKFINFVGNHVALVKYGRCGGDCRIGDQNQHPKEDKTMEVTVNGIRFDIGDNKPLADALKIQDEQLKNLKAAKLKVGDQQFSIGDELTAVQAVVDKLHTDKATLEQKVGDLEKNQITPEKLEQAASERAAIIADAKALVPTIKTDGCSCEQIKRDVIAAKAGDALVTALLGSVSVGDAKPDQIDTTFRALSAVKGTQPSNPVGDALHQQQHVKTGDGKPTGGGDEKTYSKENAYKEI
;
A
#
# COMPACT_ATOMS: atom_id res chain seq x y z
N MET A 1 -19.04 47.67 -21.96
CA MET A 1 -17.70 47.30 -22.46
C MET A 1 -16.88 46.78 -21.27
N LYS A 2 -16.54 45.49 -21.22
CA LYS A 2 -15.63 44.96 -20.18
C LYS A 2 -14.20 45.15 -20.67
N LEU A 3 -13.37 45.88 -19.92
CA LEU A 3 -11.92 45.80 -20.10
C LEU A 3 -11.45 44.52 -19.42
N ILE A 4 -10.85 43.61 -20.19
CA ILE A 4 -10.23 42.39 -19.68
C ILE A 4 -8.73 42.66 -19.61
N TYR A 5 -8.24 42.93 -18.40
CA TYR A 5 -6.81 43.08 -18.14
C TYR A 5 -6.20 41.71 -17.87
N GLN A 6 -5.53 41.12 -18.86
CA GLN A 6 -4.62 39.99 -18.62
C GLN A 6 -3.28 40.51 -18.10
N LEU A 7 -3.21 40.74 -16.79
CA LEU A 7 -1.95 41.03 -16.09
C LEU A 7 -1.22 39.71 -15.79
N LYS A 8 -0.19 39.40 -16.56
CA LYS A 8 0.74 38.30 -16.25
C LYS A 8 1.93 38.89 -15.47
N ILE A 9 1.97 38.66 -14.16
CA ILE A 9 3.13 39.06 -13.33
C ILE A 9 4.23 38.02 -13.55
N GLY A 10 5.31 38.40 -14.23
CA GLY A 10 6.42 37.49 -14.57
C GLY A 10 7.62 38.14 -15.28
N ASP A 11 7.46 39.33 -15.86
CA ASP A 11 8.52 39.97 -16.65
C ASP A 11 9.56 40.69 -15.78
N PHE A 12 10.59 39.94 -15.36
CA PHE A 12 11.89 40.48 -14.92
C PHE A 12 13.07 39.66 -15.47
N ALA A 13 13.02 39.34 -16.77
CA ALA A 13 14.23 39.05 -17.53
C ALA A 13 14.84 40.39 -18.03
N PRO A 14 16.13 40.67 -17.80
CA PRO A 14 16.76 41.88 -18.34
C PRO A 14 16.81 41.85 -19.87
N THR A 15 16.78 43.02 -20.51
CA THR A 15 16.57 43.20 -21.96
C THR A 15 17.69 42.67 -22.87
N GLU A 16 18.74 42.09 -22.32
CA GLU A 16 19.84 41.43 -23.06
C GLU A 16 19.91 39.91 -22.78
N SER A 17 18.89 39.36 -22.12
CA SER A 17 18.81 37.91 -21.90
C SER A 17 18.42 37.16 -23.17
N THR A 18 19.10 36.05 -23.42
CA THR A 18 18.74 35.01 -24.40
C THR A 18 17.46 34.26 -24.03
N ARG A 19 16.91 34.53 -22.84
CA ARG A 19 15.89 33.75 -22.16
C ARG A 19 14.55 34.52 -22.15
N SER A 20 13.47 33.84 -22.51
CA SER A 20 12.12 34.41 -22.58
C SER A 20 11.06 33.37 -22.20
N PHE A 21 9.91 33.79 -21.69
CA PHE A 21 8.83 32.88 -21.28
C PHE A 21 7.67 32.87 -22.29
N THR A 22 7.14 31.67 -22.56
CA THR A 22 5.91 31.47 -23.32
C THR A 22 4.67 31.84 -22.50
N GLN A 23 3.48 31.86 -23.11
CA GLN A 23 2.23 32.12 -22.39
C GLN A 23 1.98 31.08 -21.29
N GLU A 24 2.34 29.82 -21.56
CA GLU A 24 2.22 28.65 -20.70
C GLU A 24 3.23 28.64 -19.54
N GLY A 25 4.32 29.42 -19.66
CA GLY A 25 5.40 29.46 -18.66
C GLY A 25 6.61 28.56 -18.97
N TYR A 26 6.67 27.96 -20.17
CA TYR A 26 7.89 27.32 -20.68
C TYR A 26 8.97 28.36 -20.97
N LEU A 27 10.24 28.00 -20.75
CA LEU A 27 11.40 28.85 -20.96
C LEU A 27 12.01 28.60 -22.35
N LYS A 28 12.01 29.61 -23.20
CA LYS A 28 12.74 29.62 -24.47
C LYS A 28 14.10 30.30 -24.27
N CYS A 29 15.18 29.56 -24.54
CA CYS A 29 16.54 30.07 -24.59
C CYS A 29 17.01 30.07 -26.05
N VAL A 30 17.33 31.21 -26.64
CA VAL A 30 17.87 31.29 -28.02
C VAL A 30 19.41 31.28 -28.03
N ASN A 31 19.98 30.88 -29.16
CA ASN A 31 21.42 30.98 -29.42
C ASN A 31 22.31 30.23 -28.40
N VAL A 32 21.83 29.12 -27.85
CA VAL A 32 22.54 28.31 -26.85
C VAL A 32 23.71 27.58 -27.52
N ARG A 33 24.90 27.64 -26.91
CA ARG A 33 26.08 26.87 -27.34
C ARG A 33 25.97 25.44 -26.85
N LEU A 34 25.83 24.50 -27.78
CA LEU A 34 25.58 23.08 -27.52
C LEU A 34 26.86 22.24 -27.56
N ALA A 35 27.78 22.57 -28.48
CA ALA A 35 29.10 21.96 -28.62
C ALA A 35 30.09 22.90 -29.30
N LYS A 36 31.38 22.54 -29.28
CA LYS A 36 32.48 23.28 -29.88
C LYS A 36 33.30 22.35 -30.79
N ALA A 37 33.69 22.84 -31.97
CA ALA A 37 34.62 22.17 -32.88
C ALA A 37 35.36 23.22 -33.74
N PRO A 38 36.66 23.04 -34.04
CA PRO A 38 37.49 21.89 -33.70
C PRO A 38 37.83 21.83 -32.20
N GLN A 39 37.78 20.63 -31.59
CA GLN A 39 38.11 20.44 -30.17
C GLN A 39 38.62 19.01 -29.91
N VAL A 40 39.70 18.86 -29.15
CA VAL A 40 40.09 17.58 -28.54
C VAL A 40 39.42 17.47 -27.17
N ARG A 41 38.77 16.33 -26.89
CA ARG A 41 38.07 16.05 -25.64
C ARG A 41 38.56 14.73 -25.05
N GLN A 42 38.68 14.66 -23.72
CA GLN A 42 39.11 13.46 -23.01
C GLN A 42 37.93 12.54 -22.67
N TYR A 43 38.11 11.24 -22.89
CA TYR A 43 37.18 10.16 -22.57
C TYR A 43 37.94 9.03 -21.88
N TYR A 44 37.29 8.22 -21.06
CA TYR A 44 37.85 6.94 -20.63
C TYR A 44 37.61 5.85 -21.68
N ALA A 45 38.51 4.88 -21.77
CA ALA A 45 38.33 3.75 -22.68
C ALA A 45 37.05 2.95 -22.40
N TYR A 46 36.58 2.88 -21.14
CA TYR A 46 35.30 2.23 -20.82
C TYR A 46 34.07 2.91 -21.47
N GLU A 47 34.17 4.19 -21.88
CA GLU A 47 33.09 4.88 -22.61
C GLU A 47 32.90 4.29 -24.03
N PHE A 48 33.84 3.45 -24.51
CA PHE A 48 33.82 2.80 -25.81
C PHE A 48 33.82 1.28 -25.70
N PRO A 49 32.64 0.62 -25.71
CA PRO A 49 32.55 -0.84 -25.79
C PRO A 49 33.35 -1.38 -26.98
N SER A 50 34.15 -2.42 -26.73
CA SER A 50 35.05 -3.04 -27.72
C SER A 50 36.23 -2.18 -28.22
N LEU A 51 36.66 -1.15 -27.46
CA LEU A 51 37.95 -0.48 -27.71
C LEU A 51 39.14 -1.38 -27.32
N GLU A 52 39.72 -2.05 -28.30
CA GLU A 52 40.91 -2.90 -28.10
C GLU A 52 42.20 -2.09 -27.88
N GLY A 53 43.12 -2.64 -27.06
CA GLY A 53 44.45 -2.06 -26.83
C GLY A 53 44.57 -1.04 -25.68
N TYR A 54 43.47 -0.73 -24.99
CA TYR A 54 43.42 0.21 -23.86
C TYR A 54 42.96 -0.51 -22.58
N THR A 55 43.41 -0.07 -21.41
CA THR A 55 42.77 -0.47 -20.13
C THR A 55 41.55 0.40 -19.86
N ALA A 56 40.54 -0.14 -19.17
CA ALA A 56 39.24 0.54 -19.01
C ALA A 56 39.33 1.95 -18.37
N ASP A 57 40.29 2.11 -17.45
CA ASP A 57 40.63 3.34 -16.72
C ASP A 57 41.52 4.33 -17.51
N GLN A 58 42.07 3.91 -18.64
CA GLN A 58 42.94 4.75 -19.46
C GLN A 58 42.14 5.85 -20.16
N THR A 59 42.63 7.09 -20.04
CA THR A 59 42.09 8.23 -20.80
C THR A 59 42.60 8.21 -22.24
N ILE A 60 41.70 8.48 -23.19
CA ILE A 60 41.98 8.67 -24.62
C ILE A 60 41.58 10.09 -25.04
N ASN A 61 42.48 10.80 -25.73
CA ASN A 61 42.17 12.08 -26.35
C ASN A 61 41.45 11.83 -27.69
N VAL A 62 40.18 12.23 -27.79
CA VAL A 62 39.37 12.10 -29.00
C VAL A 62 39.13 13.46 -29.63
N TYR A 63 39.56 13.63 -30.88
CA TYR A 63 39.34 14.82 -31.67
C TYR A 63 37.92 14.88 -32.24
N THR A 64 37.35 16.09 -32.23
CA THR A 64 36.07 16.45 -32.83
C THR A 64 36.36 17.40 -34.00
N PRO A 65 36.39 16.91 -35.25
CA PRO A 65 36.62 17.75 -36.42
C PRO A 65 35.41 18.67 -36.68
N ALA A 66 35.67 19.89 -37.12
CA ALA A 66 34.61 20.86 -37.44
C ALA A 66 33.82 20.41 -38.68
N GLU A 67 34.51 19.85 -39.66
CA GLU A 67 33.99 19.27 -40.89
C GLU A 67 33.05 18.07 -40.66
N GLU A 68 33.13 17.40 -39.50
CA GLU A 68 32.25 16.27 -39.14
C GLU A 68 31.08 16.68 -38.25
N LEU A 69 31.28 17.66 -37.35
CA LEU A 69 30.21 18.18 -36.49
C LEU A 69 29.25 19.10 -37.26
N PHE A 70 29.76 19.93 -38.18
CA PHE A 70 29.00 20.97 -38.87
C PHE A 70 28.53 20.62 -40.28
N ARG A 71 28.78 19.39 -40.76
CA ARG A 71 28.22 18.91 -42.03
C ARG A 71 26.67 18.90 -42.00
N PRO A 72 25.98 19.08 -43.13
CA PRO A 72 24.52 19.26 -43.17
C PRO A 72 23.72 18.14 -42.49
N GLU A 73 24.17 16.89 -42.61
CA GLU A 73 23.52 15.72 -42.03
C GLU A 73 23.59 15.74 -40.50
N SER A 74 24.75 16.12 -39.95
CA SER A 74 24.95 16.24 -38.50
C SER A 74 24.12 17.39 -37.93
N LEU A 75 24.17 18.57 -38.56
CA LEU A 75 23.33 19.72 -38.17
C LEU A 75 21.83 19.38 -38.19
N ALA A 76 21.37 18.71 -39.25
CA ALA A 76 19.97 18.28 -39.38
C ALA A 76 19.58 17.23 -38.32
N SER A 77 20.48 16.32 -37.96
CA SER A 77 20.21 15.26 -36.97
C SER A 77 20.03 15.78 -35.53
N PHE A 78 20.60 16.94 -35.19
CA PHE A 78 20.37 17.59 -33.88
C PHE A 78 19.12 18.48 -33.86
N ASN A 79 18.51 18.79 -35.00
CA ASN A 79 17.34 19.65 -35.04
C ASN A 79 16.07 18.86 -34.66
N LYS A 80 15.33 19.33 -33.65
CA LYS A 80 14.15 18.71 -33.03
C LYS A 80 14.43 17.47 -32.16
N VAL A 81 15.66 17.28 -31.69
CA VAL A 81 15.95 16.31 -30.62
C VAL A 81 15.39 16.77 -29.28
N ASP A 82 15.20 15.84 -28.36
CA ASP A 82 14.84 16.14 -26.98
C ASP A 82 15.97 16.91 -26.27
N ALA A 83 15.59 17.84 -25.40
CA ALA A 83 16.44 18.34 -24.33
C ALA A 83 16.18 17.50 -23.07
N THR A 84 17.23 17.09 -22.35
CA THR A 84 17.13 16.16 -21.21
C THR A 84 17.75 16.68 -19.92
N ASP A 85 17.24 16.27 -18.76
CA ASP A 85 17.97 16.44 -17.50
C ASP A 85 19.10 15.40 -17.43
N TYR A 86 20.35 15.86 -17.60
CA TYR A 86 21.53 15.04 -17.83
C TYR A 86 21.41 14.06 -19.00
N HIS A 87 22.47 13.26 -19.20
CA HIS A 87 22.46 12.13 -20.12
C HIS A 87 21.64 10.97 -19.51
N PRO A 88 20.67 10.40 -20.24
CA PRO A 88 19.97 9.19 -19.83
C PRO A 88 20.91 7.97 -19.74
N PRO A 89 20.47 6.84 -19.13
CA PRO A 89 21.25 5.60 -19.08
C PRO A 89 21.72 5.15 -20.47
N LYS A 90 22.99 4.73 -20.56
CA LYS A 90 23.68 4.40 -21.82
C LYS A 90 23.86 5.58 -22.81
N ASN A 91 23.66 6.83 -22.36
CA ASN A 91 23.73 8.04 -23.18
C ASN A 91 22.71 8.06 -24.35
N GLU A 92 21.52 7.51 -24.16
CA GLU A 92 20.47 7.44 -25.19
C GLU A 92 19.08 7.74 -24.62
N ILE A 93 18.39 8.73 -25.18
CA ILE A 93 16.93 8.87 -25.00
C ILE A 93 16.20 8.01 -26.04
N ASN A 94 15.22 7.25 -25.59
CA ASN A 94 14.39 6.38 -26.43
C ASN A 94 12.99 6.19 -25.80
N ALA A 95 12.09 5.47 -26.48
CA ALA A 95 10.70 5.30 -26.05
C ALA A 95 10.52 4.62 -24.68
N SER A 96 11.55 3.98 -24.12
CA SER A 96 11.48 3.32 -22.79
C SER A 96 11.83 4.24 -21.62
N ASN A 97 12.57 5.35 -21.86
CA ASN A 97 13.04 6.27 -20.82
C ASN A 97 12.64 7.74 -21.05
N TRP A 98 12.10 8.08 -22.23
CA TRP A 98 11.78 9.46 -22.64
C TRP A 98 11.07 10.27 -21.55
N LYS A 99 10.03 9.70 -20.94
CA LYS A 99 9.19 10.37 -19.93
C LYS A 99 9.96 10.82 -18.69
N ASP A 100 11.02 10.11 -18.33
CA ASP A 100 11.74 10.32 -17.06
C ASP A 100 12.94 11.29 -17.20
N TYR A 101 13.37 11.55 -18.44
CA TYR A 101 14.51 12.42 -18.75
C TYR A 101 14.18 13.62 -19.65
N HIS A 102 13.10 13.59 -20.43
CA HIS A 102 12.69 14.71 -21.29
C HIS A 102 12.30 15.95 -20.47
N ILE A 103 12.96 17.08 -20.75
CA ILE A 103 12.65 18.38 -20.15
C ILE A 103 12.24 19.43 -21.18
N GLY A 104 12.39 19.17 -22.48
CA GLY A 104 12.15 20.15 -23.54
C GLY A 104 12.61 19.68 -24.92
N TYR A 105 12.74 20.62 -25.86
CA TYR A 105 13.21 20.34 -27.23
C TYR A 105 14.32 21.31 -27.65
N CYS A 106 15.19 20.86 -28.56
CA CYS A 106 16.18 21.68 -29.25
C CYS A 106 15.77 21.91 -30.71
N GLU A 107 15.75 23.16 -31.18
CA GLU A 107 15.39 23.54 -32.54
C GLU A 107 16.41 24.54 -33.12
N ASN A 108 16.25 24.90 -34.41
CA ASN A 108 17.02 25.97 -35.06
C ASN A 108 18.55 25.74 -35.02
N VAL A 109 18.96 24.46 -35.12
CA VAL A 109 20.35 24.03 -34.99
C VAL A 109 21.19 24.40 -36.22
N ARG A 110 22.36 24.99 -35.98
CA ARG A 110 23.25 25.60 -36.98
C ARG A 110 24.68 25.74 -36.44
N GLN A 111 25.63 26.04 -37.33
CA GLN A 111 26.97 26.48 -36.94
C GLN A 111 27.01 28.01 -36.78
N GLU A 112 27.63 28.52 -35.71
CA GLU A 112 28.12 29.91 -35.64
C GLU A 112 29.57 29.91 -35.11
N SER A 113 30.52 30.37 -35.94
CA SER A 113 31.96 30.24 -35.67
C SER A 113 32.34 28.80 -35.31
N ASP A 114 33.04 28.58 -34.19
CA ASP A 114 33.50 27.27 -33.72
C ASP A 114 32.43 26.50 -32.92
N TYR A 115 31.16 26.95 -32.92
CA TYR A 115 30.10 26.41 -32.06
C TYR A 115 28.93 25.82 -32.85
N LEU A 116 28.41 24.70 -32.32
CA LEU A 116 27.06 24.23 -32.63
C LEU A 116 26.09 25.03 -31.78
N ILE A 117 25.23 25.81 -32.44
CA ILE A 117 24.21 26.65 -31.81
C ILE A 117 22.83 26.05 -32.04
N GLY A 118 21.95 26.15 -31.04
CA GLY A 118 20.52 25.88 -31.19
C GLY A 118 19.67 26.68 -30.21
N ASP A 119 18.36 26.68 -30.43
CA ASP A 119 17.39 27.27 -29.52
C ASP A 119 16.74 26.15 -28.70
N LEU A 120 16.60 26.34 -27.38
CA LEU A 120 15.98 25.37 -26.47
C LEU A 120 14.61 25.87 -26.00
N LEU A 121 13.61 24.99 -26.02
CA LEU A 121 12.32 25.20 -25.35
C LEU A 121 12.22 24.23 -24.18
N ILE A 122 12.59 24.70 -22.98
CA ILE A 122 12.53 23.93 -21.74
C ILE A 122 11.13 24.07 -21.12
N LYS A 123 10.53 22.94 -20.77
CA LYS A 123 9.12 22.79 -20.38
C LYS A 123 8.97 22.23 -18.97
N ASP A 124 9.95 21.51 -18.45
CA ASP A 124 9.99 21.10 -17.04
C ASP A 124 10.27 22.29 -16.11
N LYS A 125 9.54 22.36 -15.00
CA LYS A 125 9.62 23.45 -14.03
C LYS A 125 10.92 23.41 -13.20
N ILE A 126 11.44 22.23 -12.87
CA ILE A 126 12.64 22.09 -12.03
C ILE A 126 13.87 22.53 -12.84
N SER A 127 13.98 22.10 -14.10
CA SER A 127 15.01 22.55 -15.04
C SER A 127 14.93 24.05 -15.31
N ILE A 128 13.73 24.61 -15.47
CA ILE A 128 13.54 26.07 -15.58
C ILE A 128 14.14 26.79 -14.36
N ASP A 129 13.80 26.36 -13.15
CA ASP A 129 14.28 27.00 -11.91
C ASP A 129 15.80 26.95 -11.79
N LEU A 130 16.42 25.81 -12.12
CA LEU A 130 17.88 25.61 -12.10
C LEU A 130 18.64 26.43 -13.15
N ILE A 131 18.03 26.69 -14.31
CA ILE A 131 18.57 27.61 -15.32
C ILE A 131 18.45 29.06 -14.83
N GLN A 132 17.31 29.42 -14.24
CA GLN A 132 17.06 30.78 -13.72
C GLN A 132 17.98 31.14 -12.54
N SER A 133 18.26 30.20 -11.62
CA SER A 133 19.24 30.38 -10.55
C SER A 133 20.70 30.30 -11.03
N ASN A 134 20.93 29.84 -12.26
CA ASN A 134 22.22 29.51 -12.85
C ASN A 134 22.99 28.39 -12.10
N GLU A 135 22.27 27.51 -11.40
CA GLU A 135 22.84 26.29 -10.80
C GLU A 135 23.12 25.18 -11.83
N ARG A 136 22.37 25.16 -12.93
CA ARG A 136 22.59 24.24 -14.06
C ARG A 136 22.33 24.96 -15.38
N ILE A 137 23.38 25.21 -16.15
CA ILE A 137 23.31 25.93 -17.43
C ILE A 137 24.21 25.35 -18.53
N GLU A 138 25.10 24.39 -18.22
CA GLU A 138 26.02 23.84 -19.19
C GLU A 138 25.33 22.78 -20.07
N MET A 139 25.83 22.62 -21.29
CA MET A 139 25.27 21.72 -22.30
C MET A 139 26.25 20.62 -22.67
N SER A 140 25.70 19.43 -22.94
CA SER A 140 26.41 18.32 -23.54
C SER A 140 25.55 17.64 -24.60
N LEU A 141 26.16 17.05 -25.62
CA LEU A 141 25.45 16.37 -26.71
C LEU A 141 25.34 14.87 -26.44
N GLY A 142 24.15 14.30 -26.59
CA GLY A 142 23.93 12.87 -26.75
C GLY A 142 23.84 12.51 -28.23
N TYR A 143 24.71 11.61 -28.69
CA TYR A 143 24.83 11.28 -30.12
C TYR A 143 25.42 9.89 -30.34
N ALA A 144 25.09 9.30 -31.49
CA ALA A 144 25.91 8.26 -32.10
C ALA A 144 27.01 8.92 -32.96
N ALA A 145 28.21 8.35 -32.96
CA ALA A 145 29.30 8.70 -33.86
C ALA A 145 30.21 7.50 -34.08
N VAL A 146 30.93 7.46 -35.20
CA VAL A 146 31.96 6.46 -35.46
C VAL A 146 33.28 6.96 -34.88
N LEU A 147 33.85 6.22 -33.93
CA LEU A 147 35.19 6.44 -33.43
C LEU A 147 36.21 5.83 -34.41
N VAL A 148 37.09 6.64 -34.96
CA VAL A 148 38.22 6.21 -35.80
C VAL A 148 39.49 6.31 -34.97
N LEU A 149 40.17 5.18 -34.75
CA LEU A 149 41.47 5.14 -34.07
C LEU A 149 42.56 5.61 -35.03
N GLU A 150 43.07 6.81 -34.77
CA GLU A 150 44.03 7.51 -35.61
C GLU A 150 44.78 8.51 -34.73
N SER A 151 46.11 8.36 -34.65
CA SER A 151 46.96 9.31 -33.91
C SER A 151 47.24 10.53 -34.78
N GLY A 152 47.04 11.72 -34.22
CA GLY A 152 47.26 12.98 -34.94
C GLY A 152 47.39 14.18 -34.02
N THR A 153 47.36 15.37 -34.62
CA THR A 153 47.45 16.66 -33.92
C THR A 153 46.35 17.57 -34.43
N ALA A 154 45.57 18.16 -33.52
CA ALA A 154 44.51 19.09 -33.84
C ALA A 154 45.08 20.49 -34.20
N PRO A 155 44.27 21.40 -34.80
CA PRO A 155 44.74 22.71 -35.26
C PRO A 155 45.33 23.63 -34.17
N ASP A 156 45.03 23.36 -32.90
CA ASP A 156 45.55 24.04 -31.70
C ASP A 156 46.91 23.48 -31.22
N GLY A 157 47.39 22.39 -31.83
CA GLY A 157 48.59 21.66 -31.41
C GLY A 157 48.30 20.50 -30.44
N THR A 158 47.04 20.24 -30.06
CA THR A 158 46.71 19.18 -29.09
C THR A 158 46.79 17.79 -29.75
N PRO A 159 47.58 16.84 -29.21
CA PRO A 159 47.67 15.49 -29.76
C PRO A 159 46.43 14.65 -29.40
N TYR A 160 45.96 13.85 -30.36
CA TYR A 160 44.85 12.91 -30.19
C TYR A 160 45.23 11.48 -30.62
N GLN A 161 44.45 10.49 -30.16
CA GLN A 161 44.64 9.06 -30.49
C GLN A 161 43.44 8.47 -31.26
N ALA A 162 42.33 9.21 -31.29
CA ALA A 162 41.17 8.90 -32.11
C ALA A 162 40.47 10.19 -32.56
N LYS A 163 39.59 10.08 -33.55
CA LYS A 163 38.68 11.15 -33.98
C LYS A 163 37.26 10.62 -34.14
N PHE A 164 36.26 11.45 -33.85
CA PHE A 164 34.87 11.14 -34.22
C PHE A 164 34.58 11.58 -35.65
N ILE A 165 33.88 10.72 -36.38
CA ILE A 165 33.22 11.03 -37.65
C ILE A 165 31.76 10.58 -37.59
N ASN A 166 30.92 10.97 -38.55
CA ASN A 166 29.54 10.48 -38.67
C ASN A 166 28.65 10.73 -37.44
N PHE A 167 28.61 11.97 -36.96
CA PHE A 167 27.69 12.38 -35.90
C PHE A 167 26.22 12.24 -36.31
N VAL A 168 25.41 11.64 -35.43
CA VAL A 168 23.95 11.59 -35.50
C VAL A 168 23.39 11.92 -34.12
N GLY A 169 22.69 13.05 -34.01
CA GLY A 169 22.10 13.54 -32.77
C GLY A 169 21.00 12.64 -32.21
N ASN A 170 20.93 12.56 -30.89
CA ASN A 170 19.88 11.85 -30.15
C ASN A 170 19.23 12.75 -29.08
N HIS A 171 20.02 13.55 -28.33
CA HIS A 171 19.50 14.54 -27.38
C HIS A 171 20.53 15.65 -27.10
N VAL A 172 20.08 16.71 -26.42
CA VAL A 172 20.97 17.70 -25.77
C VAL A 172 20.72 17.69 -24.26
N ALA A 173 21.74 17.36 -23.48
CA ALA A 173 21.65 17.24 -22.04
C ALA A 173 21.95 18.58 -21.35
N LEU A 174 21.03 19.04 -20.52
CA LEU A 174 21.29 20.08 -19.53
C LEU A 174 22.09 19.46 -18.38
N VAL A 175 23.34 19.88 -18.22
CA VAL A 175 24.30 19.29 -17.27
C VAL A 175 24.89 20.35 -16.34
N LYS A 176 25.46 19.90 -15.22
CA LYS A 176 26.18 20.78 -14.30
C LYS A 176 27.54 21.20 -14.83
N TYR A 177 28.26 20.27 -15.45
CA TYR A 177 29.55 20.48 -16.11
C TYR A 177 29.57 19.69 -17.43
N GLY A 178 29.85 20.35 -18.55
CA GLY A 178 29.82 19.75 -19.90
C GLY A 178 31.21 19.42 -20.47
N ARG A 179 31.31 18.42 -21.36
CA ARG A 179 32.60 17.97 -21.95
C ARG A 179 33.27 19.02 -22.87
N CYS A 180 32.51 20.04 -23.29
CA CYS A 180 33.01 21.22 -24.00
C CYS A 180 33.72 22.22 -23.06
N GLY A 181 33.52 22.08 -21.73
CA GLY A 181 33.76 23.11 -20.73
C GLY A 181 32.63 24.15 -20.71
N GLY A 182 32.70 25.08 -19.74
CA GLY A 182 31.69 26.13 -19.55
C GLY A 182 31.53 27.14 -20.70
N ASP A 183 32.23 26.95 -21.82
CA ASP A 183 31.96 27.63 -23.10
C ASP A 183 30.62 27.21 -23.72
N CYS A 184 30.19 25.95 -23.53
CA CYS A 184 28.92 25.43 -24.04
C CYS A 184 27.84 25.49 -22.97
N ARG A 185 27.05 26.56 -22.97
CA ARG A 185 26.04 26.83 -21.95
C ARG A 185 24.90 27.73 -22.45
N ILE A 186 23.82 27.76 -21.67
CA ILE A 186 22.73 28.74 -21.74
C ILE A 186 23.23 30.05 -21.11
N GLY A 187 23.86 30.90 -21.91
CA GLY A 187 24.53 32.11 -21.43
C GLY A 187 24.02 33.41 -22.08
N ASP A 188 23.75 34.41 -21.24
CA ASP A 188 23.60 35.80 -21.66
C ASP A 188 24.99 36.44 -21.84
N GLN A 189 25.10 37.58 -22.54
CA GLN A 189 26.36 38.02 -23.20
C GLN A 189 27.59 38.25 -22.29
N ASN A 190 27.44 38.28 -20.96
CA ASN A 190 28.55 38.42 -20.02
C ASN A 190 28.57 37.29 -18.98
N GLN A 191 29.60 36.43 -19.04
CA GLN A 191 30.22 35.81 -17.85
C GLN A 191 31.50 35.01 -18.21
N HIS A 192 32.48 35.04 -17.30
CA HIS A 192 33.66 34.19 -17.37
C HIS A 192 33.35 32.77 -16.87
N PRO A 193 34.01 31.71 -17.39
CA PRO A 193 33.98 30.39 -16.78
C PRO A 193 34.47 30.45 -15.33
N LYS A 194 33.86 29.66 -14.44
CA LYS A 194 34.50 29.26 -13.18
C LYS A 194 35.28 27.98 -13.48
N GLU A 195 36.58 28.03 -13.21
CA GLU A 195 37.59 26.94 -13.16
C GLU A 195 37.20 25.56 -13.70
N ASP A 196 38.04 25.02 -14.60
CA ASP A 196 37.88 23.71 -15.24
C ASP A 196 37.37 22.63 -14.28
N LYS A 197 36.12 22.22 -14.50
CA LYS A 197 35.43 21.20 -13.70
C LYS A 197 34.94 20.06 -14.57
N THR A 198 34.85 18.94 -13.90
CA THR A 198 34.86 17.59 -14.47
C THR A 198 33.45 17.13 -14.84
N MET A 199 33.31 16.46 -15.98
CA MET A 199 32.02 16.04 -16.55
C MET A 199 31.23 15.14 -15.60
N GLU A 200 29.96 15.44 -15.34
CA GLU A 200 29.08 14.61 -14.50
C GLU A 200 28.35 13.57 -15.37
N VAL A 201 28.72 12.28 -15.26
CA VAL A 201 28.16 11.15 -16.04
C VAL A 201 27.35 10.22 -15.14
N THR A 202 26.27 9.64 -15.67
CA THR A 202 25.41 8.70 -14.92
C THR A 202 25.68 7.24 -15.27
N VAL A 203 26.08 6.43 -14.29
CA VAL A 203 26.24 4.96 -14.42
C VAL A 203 25.32 4.28 -13.42
N ASN A 204 24.48 3.34 -13.88
CA ASN A 204 23.51 2.61 -13.06
C ASN A 204 22.57 3.51 -12.21
N GLY A 205 22.29 4.74 -12.67
CA GLY A 205 21.47 5.73 -11.96
C GLY A 205 22.22 6.59 -10.91
N ILE A 206 23.51 6.36 -10.72
CA ILE A 206 24.39 7.15 -9.84
C ILE A 206 25.19 8.13 -10.71
N ARG A 207 25.40 9.35 -10.22
CA ARG A 207 26.14 10.44 -10.89
C ARG A 207 27.62 10.46 -10.45
N PHE A 208 28.54 10.68 -11.39
CA PHE A 208 29.99 10.60 -11.21
C PHE A 208 30.72 11.75 -11.91
N ASP A 209 31.60 12.46 -11.20
CA ASP A 209 32.47 13.49 -11.80
C ASP A 209 33.72 12.85 -12.44
N ILE A 210 33.91 13.01 -13.75
CA ILE A 210 35.03 12.45 -14.53
C ILE A 210 36.25 13.40 -14.50
N GLY A 211 37.21 13.11 -13.61
CA GLY A 211 38.56 13.71 -13.67
C GLY A 211 39.33 13.86 -12.35
N ASP A 212 38.83 13.30 -11.25
CA ASP A 212 39.64 12.99 -10.06
C ASP A 212 39.42 11.51 -9.70
N ASN A 213 40.39 10.86 -9.07
CA ASN A 213 40.25 9.51 -8.52
C ASN A 213 39.70 9.51 -7.08
N LYS A 214 39.69 10.68 -6.44
CA LYS A 214 39.12 10.90 -5.11
C LYS A 214 37.62 10.56 -4.99
N PRO A 215 36.75 10.78 -5.99
CA PRO A 215 35.37 10.30 -5.99
C PRO A 215 35.24 8.78 -5.92
N LEU A 216 36.19 7.98 -6.43
CA LEU A 216 36.12 6.53 -6.25
C LEU A 216 36.40 6.15 -4.78
N ALA A 217 37.39 6.77 -4.14
CA ALA A 217 37.69 6.54 -2.73
C ALA A 217 36.58 7.07 -1.80
N ASP A 218 36.00 8.22 -2.12
CA ASP A 218 34.92 8.83 -1.34
C ASP A 218 33.55 8.19 -1.67
N ALA A 219 33.32 7.65 -2.87
CA ALA A 219 32.14 6.81 -3.16
C ALA A 219 32.27 5.42 -2.54
N LEU A 220 33.46 4.83 -2.47
CA LEU A 220 33.71 3.64 -1.66
C LEU A 220 33.41 3.93 -0.18
N LYS A 221 33.83 5.07 0.38
CA LYS A 221 33.44 5.47 1.74
C LYS A 221 31.93 5.70 1.88
N ILE A 222 31.28 6.39 0.95
CA ILE A 222 29.82 6.61 0.98
C ILE A 222 29.07 5.28 0.88
N GLN A 223 29.55 4.34 0.06
CA GLN A 223 29.00 2.99 -0.02
C GLN A 223 29.26 2.20 1.27
N ASP A 224 30.45 2.33 1.87
CA ASP A 224 30.81 1.70 3.15
C ASP A 224 30.03 2.30 4.33
N GLU A 225 29.72 3.59 4.29
CA GLU A 225 28.88 4.32 5.26
C GLU A 225 27.39 4.04 5.05
N GLN A 226 26.91 3.97 3.80
CA GLN A 226 25.56 3.48 3.49
C GLN A 226 25.40 2.03 3.92
N LEU A 227 26.38 1.16 3.68
CA LEU A 227 26.38 -0.23 4.12
C LEU A 227 26.44 -0.34 5.65
N LYS A 228 27.27 0.49 6.34
CA LYS A 228 27.26 0.58 7.82
C LYS A 228 25.92 1.09 8.33
N ASN A 229 25.32 2.09 7.69
CA ASN A 229 24.03 2.66 8.07
C ASN A 229 22.86 1.70 7.79
N LEU A 230 22.93 0.87 6.74
CA LEU A 230 21.99 -0.22 6.47
C LEU A 230 22.16 -1.37 7.47
N LYS A 231 23.40 -1.78 7.77
CA LYS A 231 23.69 -2.81 8.79
C LYS A 231 23.36 -2.35 10.22
N ALA A 232 23.46 -1.05 10.49
CA ALA A 232 23.04 -0.39 11.73
C ALA A 232 21.55 0.01 11.72
N ALA A 233 20.88 -0.01 10.57
CA ALA A 233 19.44 0.17 10.50
C ALA A 233 18.75 -1.01 11.17
N LYS A 234 17.63 -0.71 11.83
CA LYS A 234 16.95 -1.68 12.68
C LYS A 234 15.46 -1.73 12.36
N LEU A 235 15.02 -2.87 11.84
CA LEU A 235 13.61 -3.13 11.59
C LEU A 235 12.87 -3.30 12.92
N LYS A 236 11.69 -2.69 13.06
CA LYS A 236 10.80 -2.90 14.21
C LYS A 236 9.63 -3.78 13.81
N VAL A 237 9.31 -4.77 14.65
CA VAL A 237 8.14 -5.65 14.49
C VAL A 237 7.48 -5.78 15.86
N GLY A 238 6.38 -5.04 16.05
CA GLY A 238 5.88 -4.72 17.38
C GLY A 238 6.91 -3.92 18.19
N ASP A 239 7.01 -4.23 19.48
CA ASP A 239 7.97 -3.56 20.39
C ASP A 239 9.42 -4.06 20.22
N GLN A 240 9.64 -5.15 19.49
CA GLN A 240 10.96 -5.74 19.28
C GLN A 240 11.66 -5.16 18.04
N GLN A 241 12.99 -5.13 18.11
CA GLN A 241 13.83 -4.43 17.15
C GLN A 241 15.02 -5.32 16.73
N PHE A 242 15.20 -5.50 15.42
CA PHE A 242 16.14 -6.42 14.80
C PHE A 242 17.14 -5.65 13.93
N SER A 243 18.44 -5.90 14.08
CA SER A 243 19.47 -5.31 13.21
C SER A 243 19.48 -5.98 11.84
N ILE A 244 19.60 -5.19 10.77
CA ILE A 244 19.53 -5.67 9.37
C ILE A 244 20.90 -6.21 8.88
N GLY A 245 21.92 -6.25 9.77
CA GLY A 245 23.32 -6.58 9.50
C GLY A 245 23.60 -7.80 8.60
N ASP A 246 22.83 -8.88 8.80
CA ASP A 246 22.86 -10.11 8.02
C ASP A 246 21.43 -10.42 7.56
N GLU A 247 21.11 -10.04 6.31
CA GLU A 247 19.74 -9.94 5.79
C GLU A 247 18.90 -11.22 6.00
N LEU A 248 19.51 -12.39 5.78
CA LEU A 248 18.85 -13.69 5.87
C LEU A 248 18.39 -14.05 7.31
N THR A 249 19.21 -13.76 8.32
CA THR A 249 18.89 -14.13 9.72
C THR A 249 17.89 -13.16 10.33
N ALA A 250 17.98 -11.87 9.98
CA ALA A 250 17.00 -10.86 10.38
C ALA A 250 15.61 -11.14 9.79
N VAL A 251 15.54 -11.51 8.49
CA VAL A 251 14.27 -11.91 7.85
C VAL A 251 13.71 -13.19 8.46
N GLN A 252 14.53 -14.22 8.70
CA GLN A 252 14.05 -15.47 9.31
C GLN A 252 13.46 -15.23 10.71
N ALA A 253 14.14 -14.45 11.57
CA ALA A 253 13.65 -14.13 12.91
C ALA A 253 12.30 -13.38 12.90
N VAL A 254 12.07 -12.53 11.90
CA VAL A 254 10.77 -11.86 11.69
C VAL A 254 9.69 -12.83 11.20
N VAL A 255 10.03 -13.75 10.29
CA VAL A 255 9.11 -14.79 9.81
C VAL A 255 8.69 -15.71 10.96
N ASP A 256 9.63 -16.19 11.77
CA ASP A 256 9.38 -17.07 12.92
C ASP A 256 8.50 -16.38 13.97
N LYS A 257 8.76 -15.09 14.23
CA LYS A 257 7.92 -14.25 15.11
C LYS A 257 6.49 -14.14 14.55
N LEU A 258 6.33 -13.78 13.28
CA LEU A 258 5.01 -13.59 12.66
C LEU A 258 4.20 -14.88 12.64
N HIS A 259 4.83 -16.04 12.43
CA HIS A 259 4.16 -17.35 12.58
C HIS A 259 3.70 -17.60 14.03
N THR A 260 4.52 -17.25 15.02
CA THR A 260 4.20 -17.42 16.45
C THR A 260 3.06 -16.50 16.91
N ASP A 261 3.13 -15.22 16.53
CA ASP A 261 2.09 -14.22 16.83
C ASP A 261 0.77 -14.60 16.14
N LYS A 262 0.83 -15.06 14.87
CA LYS A 262 -0.35 -15.56 14.14
C LYS A 262 -1.02 -16.73 14.85
N ALA A 263 -0.28 -17.78 15.19
CA ALA A 263 -0.85 -18.96 15.87
C ALA A 263 -1.48 -18.58 17.22
N THR A 264 -0.87 -17.63 17.94
CA THR A 264 -1.41 -17.08 19.20
C THR A 264 -2.72 -16.32 19.00
N LEU A 265 -2.86 -15.59 17.88
CA LEU A 265 -4.10 -14.88 17.53
C LEU A 265 -5.19 -15.86 17.06
N GLU A 266 -4.86 -16.85 16.23
CA GLU A 266 -5.81 -17.88 15.78
C GLU A 266 -6.39 -18.68 16.97
N GLN A 267 -5.56 -19.03 17.97
CA GLN A 267 -6.05 -19.61 19.22
C GLN A 267 -7.00 -18.67 19.97
N LYS A 268 -6.64 -17.39 20.15
CA LYS A 268 -7.47 -16.41 20.85
C LYS A 268 -8.81 -16.15 20.16
N VAL A 269 -8.84 -16.14 18.83
CA VAL A 269 -10.09 -16.03 18.06
C VAL A 269 -10.96 -17.26 18.32
N GLY A 270 -10.43 -18.47 18.17
CA GLY A 270 -11.19 -19.69 18.43
C GLY A 270 -11.69 -19.82 19.89
N ASP A 271 -10.96 -19.30 20.86
CA ASP A 271 -11.39 -19.25 22.27
C ASP A 271 -12.44 -18.15 22.54
N LEU A 272 -12.44 -17.04 21.79
CA LEU A 272 -13.51 -16.04 21.83
C LEU A 272 -14.79 -16.52 21.15
N GLU A 273 -14.68 -17.20 19.99
CA GLU A 273 -15.81 -17.78 19.25
C GLU A 273 -16.58 -18.82 20.09
N LYS A 274 -15.86 -19.73 20.79
CA LYS A 274 -16.47 -20.70 21.72
C LYS A 274 -17.30 -20.04 22.84
N ASN A 275 -16.86 -18.85 23.29
CA ASN A 275 -17.47 -18.11 24.38
C ASN A 275 -18.52 -17.08 23.92
N GLN A 276 -18.75 -16.94 22.60
CA GLN A 276 -19.74 -16.01 22.09
C GLN A 276 -21.16 -16.56 22.30
N ILE A 277 -22.07 -15.71 22.79
CA ILE A 277 -23.51 -15.99 22.76
C ILE A 277 -23.95 -15.88 21.30
N THR A 278 -24.22 -17.01 20.65
CA THR A 278 -24.73 -17.03 19.27
C THR A 278 -26.15 -16.43 19.25
N PRO A 279 -26.60 -15.86 18.12
CA PRO A 279 -27.97 -15.38 17.99
C PRO A 279 -29.02 -16.42 18.38
N GLU A 280 -28.80 -17.70 18.07
CA GLU A 280 -29.76 -18.76 18.45
C GLU A 280 -29.84 -18.96 19.96
N LYS A 281 -28.72 -18.90 20.69
CA LYS A 281 -28.71 -18.97 22.16
C LYS A 281 -29.39 -17.76 22.80
N LEU A 282 -29.26 -16.58 22.18
CA LEU A 282 -29.94 -15.37 22.64
C LEU A 282 -31.46 -15.44 22.39
N GLU A 283 -31.87 -15.90 21.21
CA GLU A 283 -33.27 -16.13 20.83
C GLU A 283 -33.92 -17.18 21.73
N GLN A 284 -33.23 -18.30 22.00
CA GLN A 284 -33.68 -19.33 22.94
C GLN A 284 -33.86 -18.76 24.35
N ALA A 285 -32.87 -18.04 24.88
CA ALA A 285 -32.95 -17.43 26.22
C ALA A 285 -34.08 -16.38 26.32
N ALA A 286 -34.35 -15.63 25.25
CA ALA A 286 -35.47 -14.69 25.18
C ALA A 286 -36.83 -15.43 25.17
N SER A 287 -36.94 -16.51 24.39
CA SER A 287 -38.14 -17.35 24.31
C SER A 287 -38.44 -18.05 25.64
N GLU A 288 -37.44 -18.66 26.28
CA GLU A 288 -37.56 -19.27 27.61
C GLU A 288 -37.97 -18.23 28.67
N ARG A 289 -37.38 -17.03 28.64
CA ARG A 289 -37.77 -15.93 29.54
C ARG A 289 -39.21 -15.48 29.30
N ALA A 290 -39.66 -15.41 28.06
CA ALA A 290 -41.04 -15.05 27.72
C ALA A 290 -42.04 -16.11 28.24
N ALA A 291 -41.74 -17.40 28.06
CA ALA A 291 -42.54 -18.50 28.58
C ALA A 291 -42.65 -18.47 30.11
N ILE A 292 -41.52 -18.28 30.81
CA ILE A 292 -41.48 -18.18 32.29
C ILE A 292 -42.29 -16.98 32.78
N ILE A 293 -42.27 -15.84 32.08
CA ILE A 293 -43.07 -14.65 32.41
C ILE A 293 -44.57 -14.88 32.20
N ALA A 294 -44.96 -15.55 31.11
CA ALA A 294 -46.35 -15.91 30.84
C ALA A 294 -46.90 -16.88 31.90
N ASP A 295 -46.14 -17.93 32.23
CA ASP A 295 -46.48 -18.89 33.29
C ASP A 295 -46.59 -18.21 34.65
N ALA A 296 -45.61 -17.37 35.01
CA ALA A 296 -45.59 -16.68 36.29
C ALA A 296 -46.83 -15.79 36.48
N LYS A 297 -47.22 -15.03 35.44
CA LYS A 297 -48.43 -14.19 35.48
C LYS A 297 -49.73 -14.99 35.41
N ALA A 298 -49.73 -16.17 34.79
CA ALA A 298 -50.89 -17.08 34.83
C ALA A 298 -51.08 -17.73 36.22
N LEU A 299 -49.99 -18.03 36.93
CA LEU A 299 -50.02 -18.61 38.27
C LEU A 299 -50.30 -17.56 39.36
N VAL A 300 -49.69 -16.38 39.25
CA VAL A 300 -49.78 -15.26 40.20
C VAL A 300 -49.87 -13.94 39.41
N PRO A 301 -51.07 -13.42 39.10
CA PRO A 301 -51.24 -12.23 38.24
C PRO A 301 -50.55 -10.95 38.72
N THR A 302 -50.27 -10.84 40.03
CA THR A 302 -49.62 -9.68 40.66
C THR A 302 -48.09 -9.82 40.78
N ILE A 303 -47.48 -10.85 40.19
CA ILE A 303 -46.05 -11.14 40.36
C ILE A 303 -45.16 -10.13 39.59
N LYS A 304 -44.05 -9.72 40.20
CA LYS A 304 -43.09 -8.80 39.59
C LYS A 304 -42.14 -9.56 38.64
N THR A 305 -42.24 -9.28 37.34
CA THR A 305 -41.38 -9.86 36.30
C THR A 305 -40.26 -8.93 35.83
N ASP A 306 -40.34 -7.65 36.18
CA ASP A 306 -39.62 -6.59 35.47
C ASP A 306 -38.38 -6.20 36.28
N GLY A 307 -37.20 -6.32 35.65
CA GLY A 307 -35.89 -6.29 36.33
C GLY A 307 -35.51 -7.61 37.01
N CYS A 308 -36.40 -8.62 37.06
CA CYS A 308 -36.12 -9.91 37.68
C CYS A 308 -35.46 -10.91 36.71
N SER A 309 -34.57 -11.75 37.24
CA SER A 309 -34.01 -12.91 36.52
C SER A 309 -35.04 -14.03 36.39
N CYS A 310 -34.82 -14.97 35.45
CA CYS A 310 -35.70 -16.13 35.28
C CYS A 310 -35.79 -16.98 36.55
N GLU A 311 -34.70 -17.14 37.29
CA GLU A 311 -34.70 -17.89 38.56
C GLU A 311 -35.46 -17.14 39.66
N GLN A 312 -35.27 -15.82 39.78
CA GLN A 312 -35.99 -15.01 40.76
C GLN A 312 -37.50 -15.09 40.55
N ILE A 313 -37.96 -14.99 39.30
CA ILE A 313 -39.38 -15.11 38.94
C ILE A 313 -39.93 -16.49 39.37
N LYS A 314 -39.18 -17.59 39.15
CA LYS A 314 -39.59 -18.93 39.60
C LYS A 314 -39.70 -19.01 41.12
N ARG A 315 -38.68 -18.52 41.84
CA ARG A 315 -38.66 -18.50 43.33
C ARG A 315 -39.80 -17.66 43.90
N ASP A 316 -40.05 -16.46 43.36
CA ASP A 316 -41.11 -15.57 43.82
C ASP A 316 -42.51 -16.18 43.62
N VAL A 317 -42.75 -16.87 42.49
CA VAL A 317 -44.02 -17.58 42.24
C VAL A 317 -44.21 -18.75 43.21
N ILE A 318 -43.16 -19.54 43.46
CA ILE A 318 -43.23 -20.67 44.40
C ILE A 318 -43.46 -20.16 45.84
N ALA A 319 -42.81 -19.07 46.25
CA ALA A 319 -43.03 -18.44 47.54
C ALA A 319 -44.47 -17.91 47.70
N ALA A 320 -45.01 -17.25 46.66
CA ALA A 320 -46.42 -16.85 46.59
C ALA A 320 -47.41 -18.03 46.53
N LYS A 321 -46.93 -19.25 46.32
CA LYS A 321 -47.68 -20.51 46.27
C LYS A 321 -47.26 -21.48 47.39
N ALA A 322 -46.63 -21.02 48.47
CA ALA A 322 -46.06 -21.89 49.51
C ALA A 322 -47.09 -22.81 50.21
N GLY A 323 -48.37 -22.47 50.20
CA GLY A 323 -49.47 -23.31 50.71
C GLY A 323 -50.06 -24.30 49.69
N ASP A 324 -49.50 -24.40 48.48
CA ASP A 324 -49.94 -25.34 47.45
C ASP A 324 -49.46 -26.77 47.77
N ALA A 325 -50.30 -27.77 47.50
CA ALA A 325 -49.97 -29.17 47.73
C ALA A 325 -48.79 -29.66 46.87
N LEU A 326 -48.62 -29.12 45.66
CA LEU A 326 -47.49 -29.47 44.79
C LEU A 326 -46.18 -28.85 45.29
N VAL A 327 -46.20 -27.61 45.79
CA VAL A 327 -45.02 -26.98 46.41
C VAL A 327 -44.61 -27.75 47.67
N THR A 328 -45.59 -28.10 48.51
CA THR A 328 -45.39 -28.91 49.71
C THR A 328 -44.80 -30.29 49.39
N ALA A 329 -45.30 -30.96 48.33
CA ALA A 329 -44.82 -32.28 47.93
C ALA A 329 -43.42 -32.28 47.29
N LEU A 330 -43.04 -31.20 46.59
CA LEU A 330 -41.78 -31.14 45.83
C LEU A 330 -40.62 -30.47 46.59
N LEU A 331 -40.89 -29.56 47.53
CA LEU A 331 -39.88 -28.98 48.42
C LEU A 331 -39.82 -29.64 49.80
N GLY A 332 -40.92 -30.23 50.27
CA GLY A 332 -41.00 -30.84 51.60
C GLY A 332 -40.75 -29.81 52.71
N SER A 333 -39.66 -29.99 53.46
CA SER A 333 -39.22 -29.07 54.52
C SER A 333 -38.16 -28.05 54.07
N VAL A 334 -37.76 -28.03 52.79
CA VAL A 334 -36.75 -27.10 52.25
C VAL A 334 -37.39 -25.75 51.94
N SER A 335 -36.80 -24.65 52.41
CA SER A 335 -37.32 -23.31 52.11
C SER A 335 -37.08 -22.93 50.64
N VAL A 336 -37.90 -22.02 50.11
CA VAL A 336 -37.75 -21.50 48.73
C VAL A 336 -36.44 -20.72 48.53
N GLY A 337 -35.80 -20.27 49.61
CA GLY A 337 -34.45 -19.69 49.58
C GLY A 337 -33.36 -20.76 49.45
N ASP A 338 -33.47 -21.84 50.23
CA ASP A 338 -32.44 -22.89 50.34
C ASP A 338 -32.51 -23.94 49.21
N ALA A 339 -33.65 -24.02 48.51
CA ALA A 339 -33.86 -24.95 47.41
C ALA A 339 -32.87 -24.74 46.25
N LYS A 340 -32.34 -25.85 45.71
CA LYS A 340 -31.43 -25.83 44.55
C LYS A 340 -32.16 -25.38 43.28
N PRO A 341 -31.47 -24.82 42.28
CA PRO A 341 -32.07 -24.42 41.00
C PRO A 341 -32.93 -25.52 40.35
N ASP A 342 -32.47 -26.78 40.35
CA ASP A 342 -33.22 -27.91 39.78
C ASP A 342 -34.55 -28.18 40.52
N GLN A 343 -34.60 -27.97 41.83
CA GLN A 343 -35.81 -28.12 42.64
C GLN A 343 -36.79 -26.99 42.37
N ILE A 344 -36.28 -25.76 42.22
CA ILE A 344 -37.06 -24.58 41.80
C ILE A 344 -37.64 -24.79 40.40
N ASP A 345 -36.83 -25.24 39.43
CA ASP A 345 -37.29 -25.53 38.07
C ASP A 345 -38.33 -26.65 38.03
N THR A 346 -38.12 -27.73 38.79
CA THR A 346 -39.08 -28.85 38.87
C THR A 346 -40.40 -28.39 39.48
N THR A 347 -40.35 -27.64 40.59
CA THR A 347 -41.55 -27.14 41.29
C THR A 347 -42.31 -26.12 40.45
N PHE A 348 -41.61 -25.19 39.79
CA PHE A 348 -42.23 -24.22 38.89
C PHE A 348 -42.89 -24.90 37.69
N ARG A 349 -42.22 -25.86 37.04
CA ARG A 349 -42.79 -26.63 35.92
C ARG A 349 -44.03 -27.43 36.34
N ALA A 350 -44.03 -28.01 37.54
CA ALA A 350 -45.19 -28.72 38.08
C ALA A 350 -46.40 -27.78 38.29
N LEU A 351 -46.18 -26.59 38.85
CA LEU A 351 -47.21 -25.55 38.96
C LEU A 351 -47.71 -25.10 37.57
N SER A 352 -46.81 -24.82 36.63
CA SER A 352 -47.14 -24.45 35.25
C SER A 352 -47.95 -25.53 34.51
N ALA A 353 -47.74 -26.80 34.82
CA ALA A 353 -48.47 -27.91 34.19
C ALA A 353 -49.95 -27.99 34.64
N VAL A 354 -50.29 -27.48 35.83
CA VAL A 354 -51.66 -27.49 36.39
C VAL A 354 -52.36 -26.12 36.31
N LYS A 355 -51.80 -25.16 35.57
CA LYS A 355 -52.41 -23.82 35.41
C LYS A 355 -53.80 -23.94 34.75
N GLY A 356 -54.83 -23.51 35.48
CA GLY A 356 -56.23 -23.53 35.04
C GLY A 356 -57.07 -24.71 35.54
N THR A 357 -56.47 -25.80 36.05
CA THR A 357 -57.24 -26.83 36.77
C THR A 357 -57.49 -26.38 38.21
N GLN A 358 -58.75 -26.12 38.57
CA GLN A 358 -59.15 -26.11 39.98
C GLN A 358 -58.93 -27.50 40.58
N PRO A 359 -58.40 -27.63 41.81
CA PRO A 359 -58.37 -28.91 42.51
C PRO A 359 -59.79 -29.29 42.94
N SER A 360 -60.48 -30.09 42.11
CA SER A 360 -61.73 -30.75 42.49
C SER A 360 -61.51 -31.56 43.75
N ASN A 361 -62.30 -31.33 44.80
CA ASN A 361 -62.28 -32.16 46.00
C ASN A 361 -63.14 -33.41 45.72
N PRO A 362 -62.54 -34.60 45.46
CA PRO A 362 -63.31 -35.75 44.97
C PRO A 362 -64.32 -36.26 46.01
N VAL A 363 -64.08 -35.97 47.29
CA VAL A 363 -64.98 -36.32 48.40
C VAL A 363 -66.12 -35.30 48.50
N GLY A 364 -65.86 -34.01 48.26
CA GLY A 364 -66.87 -32.95 48.27
C GLY A 364 -67.88 -33.11 47.13
N ASP A 365 -67.39 -33.33 45.91
CA ASP A 365 -68.23 -33.48 44.73
C ASP A 365 -69.10 -34.75 44.80
N ALA A 366 -68.55 -35.85 45.34
CA ALA A 366 -69.27 -37.09 45.57
C ALA A 366 -70.41 -36.95 46.61
N LEU A 367 -70.21 -36.18 47.69
CA LEU A 367 -71.27 -35.88 48.65
C LEU A 367 -72.39 -35.04 48.03
N HIS A 368 -72.07 -34.09 47.15
CA HIS A 368 -73.06 -33.25 46.49
C HIS A 368 -73.94 -34.05 45.51
N GLN A 369 -73.38 -34.99 44.75
CA GLN A 369 -74.15 -35.87 43.88
C GLN A 369 -75.13 -36.78 44.63
N GLN A 370 -74.78 -37.26 45.83
CA GLN A 370 -75.66 -38.13 46.61
C GLN A 370 -76.94 -37.44 47.13
N GLN A 371 -77.01 -36.11 47.18
CA GLN A 371 -78.19 -35.37 47.64
C GLN A 371 -79.25 -35.13 46.54
N HIS A 372 -78.94 -35.44 45.26
CA HIS A 372 -79.82 -35.12 44.12
C HIS A 372 -80.24 -36.34 43.28
N VAL A 373 -80.63 -37.43 43.93
CA VAL A 373 -81.31 -38.57 43.27
C VAL A 373 -82.78 -38.63 43.68
N LYS A 374 -83.68 -38.23 42.78
CA LYS A 374 -85.11 -38.59 42.82
C LYS A 374 -85.37 -39.77 41.89
N THR A 375 -86.26 -40.66 42.30
CA THR A 375 -86.67 -41.88 41.59
C THR A 375 -87.48 -41.62 40.31
N GLY A 376 -87.38 -42.54 39.34
CA GLY A 376 -88.20 -42.56 38.11
C GLY A 376 -87.77 -43.69 37.15
N ASP A 377 -88.67 -44.63 36.88
CA ASP A 377 -88.37 -45.92 36.22
C ASP A 377 -88.40 -45.91 34.67
N GLY A 378 -87.69 -46.86 34.02
CA GLY A 378 -87.78 -47.14 32.58
C GLY A 378 -86.85 -48.29 32.11
N LYS A 379 -87.34 -49.23 31.27
CA LYS A 379 -86.64 -50.51 30.92
C LYS A 379 -87.09 -51.05 29.50
N PRO A 380 -86.57 -52.17 28.92
CA PRO A 380 -85.37 -52.24 28.06
C PRO A 380 -85.47 -53.08 26.74
N THR A 381 -84.35 -53.21 26.00
CA THR A 381 -83.96 -54.31 25.05
C THR A 381 -82.42 -54.39 24.92
N GLY A 382 -81.72 -55.50 24.59
CA GLY A 382 -82.11 -56.93 24.53
C GLY A 382 -81.19 -57.84 23.67
N GLY A 383 -80.16 -58.48 24.26
CA GLY A 383 -79.28 -59.54 23.65
C GLY A 383 -78.02 -59.04 22.91
N GLY A 384 -76.87 -59.74 22.80
CA GLY A 384 -76.40 -61.04 23.34
C GLY A 384 -76.20 -62.14 22.27
N ASP A 385 -75.25 -63.11 22.28
CA ASP A 385 -74.05 -63.50 23.08
C ASP A 385 -73.22 -64.55 22.23
N GLU A 386 -72.05 -65.17 22.54
CA GLU A 386 -71.15 -65.18 23.72
C GLU A 386 -69.62 -65.24 23.38
N LYS A 387 -68.96 -66.43 23.22
CA LYS A 387 -67.47 -66.59 23.17
C LYS A 387 -66.94 -67.85 22.43
N THR A 388 -65.62 -67.89 22.13
CA THR A 388 -64.70 -68.97 22.59
C THR A 388 -63.19 -68.63 22.41
N TYR A 389 -62.31 -69.26 23.20
CA TYR A 389 -60.84 -69.15 23.18
C TYR A 389 -60.20 -70.55 23.27
N SER A 390 -59.00 -70.75 22.71
CA SER A 390 -58.19 -71.99 22.88
C SER A 390 -56.92 -71.76 23.71
N LYS A 391 -56.35 -72.83 24.28
CA LYS A 391 -55.23 -72.83 25.24
C LYS A 391 -54.16 -73.87 24.86
N GLU A 392 -53.21 -73.54 23.97
CA GLU A 392 -52.21 -74.55 23.54
C GLU A 392 -50.75 -74.07 23.42
N ASN A 393 -50.49 -72.76 23.35
CA ASN A 393 -49.12 -72.20 23.32
C ASN A 393 -48.73 -71.58 24.66
N ALA A 394 -48.75 -72.37 25.74
CA ALA A 394 -48.29 -71.95 27.07
C ALA A 394 -46.89 -72.53 27.39
N TYR A 395 -45.96 -71.67 27.81
CA TYR A 395 -44.56 -71.96 28.19
C TYR A 395 -43.68 -72.46 27.01
N LYS A 396 -42.55 -71.83 26.66
CA LYS A 396 -41.44 -71.45 27.55
C LYS A 396 -40.56 -70.34 26.93
N GLU A 397 -40.19 -69.37 27.76
CA GLU A 397 -38.93 -68.62 27.64
C GLU A 397 -38.08 -68.90 28.88
N ILE A 398 -36.76 -68.94 28.71
CA ILE A 398 -35.70 -68.80 29.73
C ILE A 398 -34.57 -68.02 29.04
#